data_AF-A0A9C8WHG3-F1
#
_entry.id   AF-A0A9C8WHG3-F1
#
_cell.length_a   1.000
_cell.length_b   1.000
_cell.length_c   1.000
_cell.angle_alpha   90.00
_cell.angle_beta   90.00
_cell.angle_gamma   90.00
#
_symmetry.space_group_name_H-M   'P 1'
#
loop_
_entity.id
_entity.type
_entity.pdbx_description
1 polymer ?
#
loop_
_entity_poly.entity_id
_entity_poly.type
_entity_poly.pdbx_seq_one_letter_code
_entity_poly.pdbx_strand_id
1 'polypeptide(L)'
;MLSRLRTFLTSNGLLAGLSAAFFIAVLATAALTFIVVRDAVISWWQAPRVEAAVHTPTPLPNVPTLAPDQVLQTNRLAPTPVPWDGQSRINILLLGLDARDWEAGQGPPRSDSMILVSVDPATKSAGMLSIPRDLWVNLPNNFGYGKINTAYMLGEAYQLDGGGPGMAMQAVSELLGMPVHYYARVDFNTFVRFVDEIGGVKIDVPETITVDLLGDGTQKTLQPGVQTLPGEIALAYARARNTAGSDFDRARRQQQVLLGIRERIISFDLLPTLVQRAPYLYYQMQEGVDTNLTFDYLVKLAWLLKDIPSENIHHGVIG
;
A
#
# COMPACT_ATOMS: atom_id res chain seq x y z
N MET A 1 72.64 -14.67 -53.64
CA MET A 1 72.48 -14.31 -52.22
C MET A 1 71.74 -12.97 -51.98
N LEU A 2 71.31 -12.23 -53.03
CA LEU A 2 70.66 -10.91 -52.89
C LEU A 2 69.14 -10.88 -53.16
N SER A 3 68.50 -11.99 -53.56
CA SER A 3 67.05 -12.01 -53.84
C SER A 3 66.15 -12.31 -52.63
N ARG A 4 66.71 -12.73 -51.49
CA ARG A 4 65.95 -13.07 -50.27
C ARG A 4 65.80 -11.93 -49.25
N LEU A 5 66.46 -10.78 -49.46
CA LEU A 5 66.35 -9.62 -48.54
C LEU A 5 65.23 -8.62 -48.90
N ARG A 6 64.66 -8.69 -50.11
CA ARG A 6 63.57 -7.76 -50.51
C ARG A 6 62.20 -8.13 -49.96
N THR A 7 61.97 -9.40 -49.61
CA THR A 7 60.67 -9.90 -49.14
C THR A 7 60.46 -9.69 -47.63
N PHE A 8 61.52 -9.34 -46.88
CA PHE A 8 61.46 -9.16 -45.41
C PHE A 8 61.18 -7.71 -44.99
N LEU A 9 61.34 -6.74 -45.91
CA LEU A 9 61.09 -5.31 -45.64
C LEU A 9 59.68 -4.86 -46.07
N THR A 10 58.95 -5.66 -46.86
CA THR A 10 57.57 -5.37 -47.26
C THR A 10 56.53 -5.90 -46.27
N SER A 11 56.86 -6.92 -45.45
CA SER A 11 55.90 -7.49 -44.48
C SER A 11 55.71 -6.63 -43.22
N ASN A 12 56.76 -5.93 -42.76
CA ASN A 12 56.69 -5.06 -41.58
C ASN A 12 55.90 -3.76 -41.83
N GLY A 13 55.99 -3.19 -43.04
CA GLY A 13 55.19 -2.02 -43.40
C GLY A 13 53.70 -2.34 -43.55
N LEU A 14 53.39 -3.54 -44.07
CA LEU A 14 52.01 -4.00 -44.21
C LEU A 14 51.38 -4.33 -42.84
N LEU A 15 52.12 -5.00 -41.95
CA LEU A 15 51.67 -5.26 -40.58
C LEU A 15 51.50 -3.97 -39.77
N ALA A 16 52.46 -3.03 -39.86
CA ALA A 16 52.32 -1.72 -39.21
C ALA A 16 51.12 -0.92 -39.75
N GLY A 17 50.90 -0.97 -41.07
CA GLY A 17 49.73 -0.36 -41.71
C GLY A 17 48.40 -0.99 -41.27
N LEU A 18 48.34 -2.33 -41.16
CA LEU A 18 47.17 -3.05 -40.67
C LEU A 18 46.90 -2.80 -39.19
N SER A 19 47.95 -2.74 -38.34
CA SER A 19 47.81 -2.37 -36.94
C SER A 19 47.33 -0.93 -36.77
N ALA A 20 47.89 0.02 -37.53
CA ALA A 20 47.43 1.40 -37.51
C ALA A 20 45.96 1.52 -37.96
N ALA A 21 45.59 0.83 -39.04
CA ALA A 21 44.21 0.78 -39.52
C ALA A 21 43.26 0.16 -38.48
N PHE A 22 43.71 -0.90 -37.79
CA PHE A 22 42.94 -1.52 -36.71
C PHE A 22 42.73 -0.58 -35.53
N PHE A 23 43.76 0.12 -35.06
CA PHE A 23 43.62 1.11 -33.99
C PHE A 23 42.72 2.28 -34.38
N ILE A 24 42.82 2.76 -35.62
CA ILE A 24 41.92 3.80 -36.15
C ILE A 24 40.49 3.29 -36.18
N ALA A 25 40.24 2.05 -36.62
CA ALA A 25 38.91 1.45 -36.64
C ALA A 25 38.33 1.27 -35.23
N VAL A 26 39.14 0.84 -34.26
CA VAL A 26 38.74 0.72 -32.84
C VAL A 26 38.39 2.07 -32.25
N LEU A 27 39.22 3.09 -32.48
CA LEU A 27 38.96 4.46 -32.00
C LEU A 27 37.71 5.06 -32.66
N ALA A 28 37.52 4.85 -33.96
CA ALA A 28 36.32 5.29 -34.68
C ALA A 28 35.06 4.59 -34.15
N THR A 29 35.14 3.29 -33.89
CA THR A 29 34.02 2.51 -33.33
C THR A 29 33.71 2.98 -31.90
N ALA A 30 34.72 3.16 -31.05
CA ALA A 30 34.53 3.67 -29.69
C ALA A 30 33.93 5.08 -29.67
N ALA A 31 34.38 5.97 -30.57
CA ALA A 31 33.82 7.31 -30.72
C ALA A 31 32.36 7.25 -31.20
N LEU A 32 32.05 6.39 -32.17
CA LEU A 32 30.68 6.21 -32.66
C LEU A 32 29.76 5.64 -31.57
N THR A 33 30.20 4.61 -30.84
CA THR A 33 29.45 4.05 -29.71
C THR A 33 29.24 5.10 -28.63
N PHE A 34 30.25 5.90 -28.30
CA PHE A 34 30.12 6.98 -27.33
C PHE A 34 29.11 8.04 -27.79
N ILE A 35 29.14 8.45 -29.06
CA ILE A 35 28.17 9.41 -29.62
C ILE A 35 26.75 8.84 -29.55
N VAL A 36 26.54 7.60 -30.00
CA VAL A 36 25.21 6.96 -29.97
C VAL A 36 24.69 6.80 -28.55
N VAL A 37 25.52 6.35 -27.60
CA VAL A 37 25.13 6.20 -26.20
C VAL A 37 24.88 7.56 -25.56
N ARG A 38 25.73 8.56 -25.80
CA ARG A 38 25.53 9.92 -25.31
C ARG A 38 24.24 10.51 -25.84
N ASP A 39 23.98 10.41 -27.14
CA ASP A 39 22.78 10.97 -27.77
C ASP A 39 21.52 10.20 -27.35
N ALA A 40 21.63 8.89 -27.11
CA ALA A 40 20.56 8.10 -26.49
C ALA A 40 20.31 8.54 -25.04
N VAL A 41 21.33 8.79 -24.24
CA VAL A 41 21.21 9.26 -22.85
C VAL A 41 20.65 10.68 -22.80
N ILE A 42 21.12 11.59 -23.66
CA ILE A 42 20.62 12.97 -23.77
C ILE A 42 19.17 12.95 -24.27
N SER A 43 18.83 12.12 -25.26
CA SER A 43 17.45 11.98 -25.72
C SER A 43 16.56 11.31 -24.68
N TRP A 44 17.08 10.45 -23.81
CA TRP A 44 16.35 9.94 -22.64
C TRP A 44 16.18 10.99 -21.55
N TRP A 45 17.14 11.90 -21.40
CA TRP A 45 17.07 13.02 -20.45
C TRP A 45 16.14 14.13 -20.93
N GLN A 46 16.01 14.31 -22.25
CA GLN A 46 15.13 15.26 -22.92
C GLN A 46 13.82 14.66 -23.42
N ALA A 47 13.67 13.33 -23.40
CA ALA A 47 12.38 12.69 -23.57
C ALA A 47 11.45 13.34 -22.54
N PRO A 48 10.24 13.74 -22.94
CA PRO A 48 9.30 14.32 -21.99
C PRO A 48 9.16 13.28 -20.87
N ARG A 49 9.73 13.60 -19.71
CA ARG A 49 9.35 12.92 -18.50
C ARG A 49 7.85 13.08 -18.49
N VAL A 50 7.12 11.99 -18.33
CA VAL A 50 5.77 12.13 -17.79
C VAL A 50 6.03 12.75 -16.43
N GLU A 51 6.06 14.08 -16.39
CA GLU A 51 5.78 14.83 -15.20
C GLU A 51 4.45 14.22 -14.78
N ALA A 52 4.50 13.34 -13.77
CA ALA A 52 3.34 13.15 -12.92
C ALA A 52 2.93 14.58 -12.64
N ALA A 53 1.81 15.01 -13.21
CA ALA A 53 1.43 16.41 -13.21
C ALA A 53 1.58 16.84 -11.77
N VAL A 54 2.59 17.68 -11.49
CA VAL A 54 2.59 18.43 -10.26
C VAL A 54 1.42 19.33 -10.51
N HIS A 55 0.25 18.87 -10.07
CA HIS A 55 -0.91 19.71 -9.98
C HIS A 55 -0.43 20.89 -9.15
N THR A 56 -0.08 21.99 -9.81
CA THR A 56 -0.13 23.31 -9.21
C THR A 56 -1.39 23.30 -8.39
N PRO A 57 -1.36 23.50 -7.06
CA PRO A 57 -2.55 23.35 -6.26
C PRO A 57 -3.58 24.29 -6.87
N THR A 58 -4.57 23.72 -7.57
CA THR A 58 -5.79 24.43 -7.88
C THR A 58 -6.23 24.98 -6.53
N PRO A 59 -6.52 26.30 -6.41
CA PRO A 59 -7.02 26.82 -5.14
C PRO A 59 -8.13 25.88 -4.69
N LEU A 60 -7.92 25.26 -3.53
CA LEU A 60 -8.81 24.21 -3.03
C LEU A 60 -10.23 24.80 -3.04
N PRO A 61 -11.19 24.23 -3.80
CA PRO A 61 -12.53 24.79 -3.91
C PRO A 61 -13.19 24.71 -2.54
N ASN A 62 -13.45 25.84 -1.85
CA ASN A 62 -14.10 25.94 -0.52
C ASN A 62 -14.04 24.63 0.31
N VAL A 63 -12.83 24.09 0.52
CA VAL A 63 -12.68 22.83 1.24
C VAL A 63 -12.88 23.14 2.72
N PRO A 64 -13.81 22.46 3.41
CA PRO A 64 -13.96 22.63 4.85
C PRO A 64 -12.61 22.38 5.53
N THR A 65 -12.18 23.31 6.38
CA THR A 65 -10.99 23.05 7.22
C THR A 65 -11.38 21.98 8.25
N LEU A 66 -10.61 20.90 8.32
CA LEU A 66 -10.79 19.91 9.39
C LEU A 66 -10.33 20.52 10.71
N ALA A 67 -11.22 20.59 11.69
CA ALA A 67 -10.81 20.99 13.04
C ALA A 67 -9.90 19.90 13.64
N PRO A 68 -8.88 20.25 14.45
CA PRO A 68 -7.95 19.26 15.00
C PRO A 68 -8.62 18.15 15.83
N ASP A 69 -9.68 18.51 16.55
CA ASP A 69 -10.50 17.64 17.40
C ASP A 69 -11.67 16.98 16.66
N GLN A 70 -11.84 17.27 15.36
CA GLN A 70 -12.90 16.67 14.56
C GLN A 70 -12.69 15.16 14.47
N VAL A 71 -13.66 14.42 14.98
CA VAL A 71 -13.77 12.98 14.79
C VAL A 71 -14.19 12.71 13.35
N LEU A 72 -13.46 11.82 12.66
CA LEU A 72 -13.74 11.47 11.26
C LEU A 72 -14.74 10.31 11.14
N GLN A 73 -15.80 10.37 11.95
CA GLN A 73 -16.89 9.40 11.98
C GLN A 73 -18.03 9.87 11.09
N THR A 74 -18.55 8.95 10.27
CA THR A 74 -19.81 9.17 9.54
C THR A 74 -20.99 8.48 10.23
N ASN A 75 -20.73 7.46 11.05
CA ASN A 75 -21.75 6.79 11.85
C ASN A 75 -21.86 7.40 13.26
N ARG A 76 -23.05 7.92 13.63
CA ARG A 76 -23.31 8.49 14.96
C ARG A 76 -23.26 7.47 16.09
N LEU A 77 -23.39 6.18 15.77
CA LEU A 77 -23.27 5.10 16.73
C LEU A 77 -21.81 4.64 16.86
N ALA A 78 -20.84 5.18 16.12
CA ALA A 78 -19.46 4.72 16.22
C ALA A 78 -18.83 4.92 17.61
N PRO A 79 -17.89 4.07 18.05
CA PRO A 79 -17.25 4.19 19.37
C PRO A 79 -16.56 5.54 19.53
N THR A 80 -16.78 6.23 20.65
CA THR A 80 -16.15 7.54 20.90
C THR A 80 -14.62 7.41 20.92
N PRO A 81 -13.86 8.38 20.36
CA PRO A 81 -12.41 8.41 20.50
C PRO A 81 -12.01 8.44 21.97
N VAL A 82 -11.16 7.50 22.39
CA VAL A 82 -10.45 7.64 23.67
C VAL A 82 -9.33 8.67 23.46
N PRO A 83 -9.12 9.65 24.35
CA PRO A 83 -7.99 10.56 24.22
C PRO A 83 -6.65 9.82 24.28
N TRP A 84 -5.74 10.13 23.36
CA TRP A 84 -4.38 9.59 23.32
C TRP A 84 -3.36 10.59 23.88
N ASP A 85 -2.51 10.11 24.78
CA ASP A 85 -1.41 10.86 25.40
C ASP A 85 -0.15 10.97 24.50
N GLY A 86 -0.13 10.28 23.35
CA GLY A 86 1.01 10.21 22.44
C GLY A 86 2.14 9.28 22.88
N GLN A 87 1.99 8.60 24.02
CA GLN A 87 3.05 7.78 24.65
C GLN A 87 2.62 6.35 24.90
N SER A 88 1.35 6.15 25.27
CA SER A 88 0.77 4.85 25.51
C SER A 88 0.63 4.05 24.22
N ARG A 89 0.81 2.73 24.34
CA ARG A 89 0.56 1.78 23.25
C ARG A 89 -0.90 1.88 22.83
N ILE A 90 -1.14 1.93 21.53
CA ILE A 90 -2.48 1.93 20.96
C ILE A 90 -2.69 0.73 20.05
N ASN A 91 -3.95 0.34 19.91
CA ASN A 91 -4.38 -0.82 19.15
C ASN A 91 -5.52 -0.36 18.25
N ILE A 92 -5.36 -0.54 16.95
CA ILE A 92 -6.22 -0.01 15.90
C ILE A 92 -6.70 -1.19 15.07
N LEU A 93 -8.02 -1.37 14.97
CA LEU A 93 -8.62 -2.40 14.13
C LEU A 93 -8.88 -1.84 12.72
N LEU A 94 -8.15 -2.34 11.73
CA LEU A 94 -8.39 -2.03 10.32
C LEU A 94 -9.46 -2.98 9.77
N LEU A 95 -10.51 -2.41 9.19
CA LEU A 95 -11.66 -3.11 8.64
C LEU A 95 -11.79 -2.81 7.14
N GLY A 96 -11.66 -3.84 6.31
CA GLY A 96 -11.93 -3.74 4.87
C GLY A 96 -13.31 -4.28 4.54
N LEU A 97 -14.15 -3.46 3.89
CA LEU A 97 -15.50 -3.84 3.46
C LEU A 97 -15.67 -3.71 1.94
N ASP A 98 -16.42 -4.64 1.35
CA ASP A 98 -16.88 -4.52 -0.04
C ASP A 98 -18.18 -3.69 -0.06
N ALA A 99 -18.09 -2.45 -0.56
CA ALA A 99 -19.24 -1.54 -0.63
C ALA A 99 -20.36 -2.09 -1.55
N ARG A 100 -20.07 -3.05 -2.43
CA ARG A 100 -21.09 -3.68 -3.29
C ARG A 100 -22.12 -4.47 -2.48
N ASP A 101 -21.74 -4.98 -1.31
CA ASP A 101 -22.68 -5.65 -0.40
C ASP A 101 -23.74 -4.66 0.12
N TRP A 102 -23.36 -3.39 0.29
CA TRP A 102 -24.25 -2.29 0.69
C TRP A 102 -25.19 -1.86 -0.45
N GLU A 103 -24.64 -1.65 -1.65
CA GLU A 103 -25.41 -1.21 -2.83
C GLU A 103 -26.37 -2.28 -3.36
N ALA A 104 -26.03 -3.57 -3.21
CA ALA A 104 -26.85 -4.67 -3.68
C ALA A 104 -28.01 -5.05 -2.74
N GLY A 105 -28.18 -4.36 -1.61
CA GLY A 105 -29.26 -4.62 -0.66
C GLY A 105 -29.22 -6.02 -0.04
N GLN A 106 -28.05 -6.67 0.03
CA GLN A 106 -27.88 -8.06 0.47
C GLN A 106 -27.85 -8.23 2.00
N GLY A 107 -28.32 -7.22 2.75
CA GLY A 107 -28.28 -7.18 4.21
C GLY A 107 -27.07 -6.42 4.76
N PRO A 108 -26.90 -6.41 6.09
CA PRO A 108 -25.79 -5.70 6.73
C PRO A 108 -24.44 -6.28 6.26
N PRO A 109 -23.44 -5.44 5.93
CA PRO A 109 -22.19 -5.90 5.35
C PRO A 109 -21.37 -6.68 6.39
N ARG A 110 -20.51 -7.58 5.90
CA ARG A 110 -19.50 -8.27 6.72
C ARG A 110 -18.13 -7.67 6.43
N SER A 111 -17.26 -7.63 7.44
CA SER A 111 -15.86 -7.29 7.21
C SER A 111 -15.14 -8.46 6.53
N ASP A 112 -14.54 -8.16 5.38
CA ASP A 112 -13.78 -9.12 4.58
C ASP A 112 -12.30 -9.17 4.95
N SER A 113 -11.81 -8.09 5.56
CA SER A 113 -10.47 -8.00 6.15
C SER A 113 -10.57 -7.45 7.57
N MET A 114 -9.86 -8.10 8.50
CA MET A 114 -9.63 -7.63 9.86
C MET A 114 -8.13 -7.72 10.16
N ILE A 115 -7.51 -6.57 10.41
CA ILE A 115 -6.09 -6.50 10.78
C ILE A 115 -5.98 -5.63 12.02
N LEU A 116 -5.51 -6.21 13.12
CA LEU A 116 -5.18 -5.42 14.31
C LEU A 116 -3.76 -4.86 14.14
N VAL A 117 -3.62 -3.54 14.23
CA VAL A 117 -2.34 -2.85 14.27
C VAL A 117 -2.10 -2.34 15.69
N SER A 118 -1.02 -2.81 16.31
CA SER A 118 -0.54 -2.31 17.60
C SER A 118 0.67 -1.42 17.39
N VAL A 119 0.67 -0.22 17.96
CA VAL A 119 1.78 0.74 17.84
C VAL A 119 2.25 1.11 19.24
N ASP A 120 3.55 1.00 19.47
CA ASP A 120 4.20 1.32 20.73
C ASP A 120 5.16 2.52 20.54
N PRO A 121 4.75 3.71 20.99
CA PRO A 121 5.59 4.92 20.89
C PRO A 121 6.87 4.81 21.73
N ALA A 122 6.82 4.13 22.87
CA ALA A 122 7.94 4.06 23.81
C ALA A 122 9.09 3.22 23.24
N THR A 123 8.77 2.11 22.57
CA THR A 123 9.77 1.23 21.95
C THR A 123 10.00 1.48 20.46
N LYS A 124 9.25 2.42 19.85
CA LYS A 124 9.21 2.64 18.41
C LYS A 124 9.08 1.32 17.64
N SER A 125 8.08 0.55 18.04
CA SER A 125 7.77 -0.73 17.41
C SER A 125 6.30 -0.81 17.04
N ALA A 126 5.98 -1.61 16.03
CA ALA A 126 4.61 -1.88 15.62
C ALA A 126 4.42 -3.37 15.36
N GLY A 127 3.20 -3.84 15.58
CA GLY A 127 2.76 -5.19 15.26
C GLY A 127 1.51 -5.13 14.40
N MET A 128 1.40 -6.02 13.41
CA MET A 128 0.16 -6.22 12.67
C MET A 128 -0.27 -7.69 12.73
N LEU A 129 -1.50 -7.94 13.13
CA LEU A 129 -2.07 -9.27 13.27
C LEU A 129 -3.31 -9.40 12.41
N SER A 130 -3.22 -10.20 11.36
CA SER A 130 -4.38 -10.53 10.54
C SER A 130 -5.25 -11.56 11.24
N ILE A 131 -6.54 -11.26 11.32
CA ILE A 131 -7.55 -12.09 11.97
C ILE A 131 -8.43 -12.71 10.87
N PRO A 132 -8.43 -14.05 10.70
CA PRO A 132 -9.29 -14.70 9.73
C PRO A 132 -10.76 -14.38 10.00
N ARG A 133 -11.48 -13.90 8.99
CA ARG A 133 -12.90 -13.50 9.10
C ARG A 133 -13.81 -14.63 9.57
N ASP A 134 -13.43 -15.88 9.26
CA ASP A 134 -14.17 -17.09 9.59
C ASP A 134 -13.75 -17.72 10.93
N LEU A 135 -12.86 -17.06 11.69
CA LEU A 135 -12.42 -17.52 13.01
C LEU A 135 -13.63 -17.66 13.95
N TRP A 136 -13.74 -18.82 14.59
CA TRP A 136 -14.85 -19.16 15.48
C TRP A 136 -14.58 -18.63 16.89
N VAL A 137 -15.41 -17.69 17.34
CA VAL A 137 -15.22 -16.98 18.62
C VAL A 137 -16.54 -16.87 19.37
N ASN A 138 -16.47 -16.59 20.68
CA ASN A 138 -17.65 -16.15 21.42
C ASN A 138 -17.95 -14.70 21.00
N LEU A 139 -19.12 -14.48 20.41
CA LEU A 139 -19.56 -13.14 20.02
C LEU A 139 -20.02 -12.38 21.26
N PRO A 140 -19.69 -11.08 21.37
CA PRO A 140 -20.10 -10.27 22.51
C PRO A 140 -21.63 -10.18 22.68
N ASN A 141 -22.10 -9.54 23.75
CA ASN A 141 -23.52 -9.27 24.00
C ASN A 141 -24.43 -10.51 24.00
N ASN A 142 -23.88 -11.66 24.39
CA ASN A 142 -24.57 -12.94 24.50
C ASN A 142 -25.15 -13.47 23.17
N PHE A 143 -24.59 -13.07 22.02
CA PHE A 143 -24.96 -13.65 20.73
C PHE A 143 -24.44 -15.09 20.52
N GLY A 144 -23.67 -15.62 21.47
CA GLY A 144 -23.15 -16.99 21.43
C GLY A 144 -21.97 -17.13 20.49
N TYR A 145 -21.63 -18.36 20.10
CA TYR A 145 -20.48 -18.61 19.24
C TYR A 145 -20.81 -18.41 17.75
N GLY A 146 -19.87 -17.82 17.02
CA GLY A 146 -19.98 -17.65 15.58
C GLY A 146 -18.67 -17.19 14.94
N LYS A 147 -18.72 -16.96 13.63
CA LYS A 147 -17.59 -16.39 12.88
C LYS A 147 -17.37 -14.95 13.30
N ILE A 148 -16.13 -14.54 13.54
CA ILE A 148 -15.82 -13.20 14.07
C ILE A 148 -16.34 -12.05 13.19
N ASN A 149 -16.40 -12.22 11.86
CA ASN A 149 -16.98 -11.20 10.97
C ASN A 149 -18.48 -10.98 11.14
N THR A 150 -19.17 -11.90 11.81
CA THR A 150 -20.57 -11.76 12.18
C THR A 150 -20.75 -10.65 13.23
N ALA A 151 -19.72 -10.35 14.03
CA ALA A 151 -19.77 -9.26 15.02
C ALA A 151 -20.11 -7.92 14.36
N TYR A 152 -19.43 -7.56 13.27
CA TYR A 152 -19.72 -6.33 12.54
C TYR A 152 -21.17 -6.29 12.05
N MET A 153 -21.61 -7.35 11.37
CA MET A 153 -22.96 -7.47 10.84
C MET A 153 -24.04 -7.33 11.93
N LEU A 154 -23.84 -7.97 13.10
CA LEU A 154 -24.76 -7.88 14.23
C LEU A 154 -24.79 -6.47 14.84
N GLY A 155 -23.64 -5.82 14.97
CA GLY A 155 -23.56 -4.44 15.46
C GLY A 155 -24.38 -3.46 14.60
N GLU A 156 -24.29 -3.59 13.27
CA GLU A 156 -25.12 -2.84 12.34
C GLU A 156 -26.61 -3.23 12.42
N ALA A 157 -26.90 -4.54 12.34
CA ALA A 157 -28.27 -5.04 12.26
C ALA A 157 -29.12 -4.69 13.49
N TYR A 158 -28.52 -4.77 14.68
CA TYR A 158 -29.19 -4.49 15.95
C TYR A 158 -29.00 -3.05 16.42
N GLN A 159 -28.33 -2.19 15.62
CA GLN A 159 -28.08 -0.79 15.95
C GLN A 159 -27.47 -0.61 17.35
N LEU A 160 -26.49 -1.45 17.66
CA LEU A 160 -25.83 -1.42 18.96
C LEU A 160 -25.04 -0.13 19.14
N ASP A 161 -24.79 0.25 20.39
CA ASP A 161 -23.81 1.28 20.69
C ASP A 161 -22.44 0.84 20.17
N GLY A 162 -21.75 1.72 19.45
CA GLY A 162 -20.57 1.37 18.66
C GLY A 162 -20.86 0.91 17.21
N GLY A 163 -22.09 0.55 16.85
CA GLY A 163 -22.45 -0.02 15.55
C GLY A 163 -21.64 -1.29 15.20
N GLY A 164 -21.50 -1.58 13.91
CA GLY A 164 -20.65 -2.69 13.44
C GLY A 164 -19.19 -2.59 13.87
N PRO A 165 -18.52 -1.41 13.74
CA PRO A 165 -17.16 -1.24 14.20
C PRO A 165 -16.96 -1.53 15.69
N GLY A 166 -17.84 -1.02 16.56
CA GLY A 166 -17.76 -1.24 18.00
C GLY A 166 -17.92 -2.71 18.39
N MET A 167 -18.89 -3.40 17.77
CA MET A 167 -19.09 -4.83 18.01
C MET A 167 -17.89 -5.66 17.53
N ALA A 168 -17.27 -5.29 16.41
CA ALA A 168 -16.04 -5.92 15.92
C ALA A 168 -14.84 -5.65 16.84
N MET A 169 -14.67 -4.41 17.31
CA MET A 169 -13.64 -4.04 18.28
C MET A 169 -13.78 -4.84 19.57
N GLN A 170 -14.99 -4.98 20.09
CA GLN A 170 -15.26 -5.77 21.30
C GLN A 170 -14.94 -7.26 21.08
N ALA A 171 -15.38 -7.86 19.97
CA ALA A 171 -15.09 -9.25 19.67
C ALA A 171 -13.58 -9.54 19.56
N VAL A 172 -12.82 -8.66 18.91
CA VAL A 172 -11.36 -8.75 18.81
C VAL A 172 -10.71 -8.54 20.17
N SER A 173 -11.21 -7.59 20.97
CA SER A 173 -10.70 -7.30 22.31
C SER A 173 -10.87 -8.50 23.25
N GLU A 174 -12.03 -9.16 23.21
CA GLU A 174 -12.32 -10.36 24.02
C GLU A 174 -11.52 -11.56 23.54
N LEU A 175 -11.37 -11.75 22.21
CA LEU A 175 -10.57 -12.82 21.63
C LEU A 175 -9.10 -12.75 22.08
N LEU A 176 -8.51 -11.55 22.03
CA LEU A 176 -7.07 -11.35 22.25
C LEU A 176 -6.74 -10.97 23.70
N GLY A 177 -7.74 -10.67 24.53
CA GLY A 177 -7.55 -10.22 25.91
C GLY A 177 -6.85 -8.87 26.02
N MET A 178 -6.94 -8.01 25.00
CA MET A 178 -6.30 -6.70 24.95
C MET A 178 -7.24 -5.64 24.38
N PRO A 179 -7.19 -4.39 24.87
CA PRO A 179 -8.12 -3.35 24.43
C PRO A 179 -7.88 -2.98 22.97
N VAL A 180 -8.97 -2.79 22.21
CA VAL A 180 -8.93 -2.16 20.89
C VAL A 180 -9.40 -0.72 21.05
N HIS A 181 -8.49 0.24 20.84
CA HIS A 181 -8.73 1.65 21.15
C HIS A 181 -9.41 2.40 20.00
N TYR A 182 -9.00 2.07 18.78
CA TYR A 182 -9.49 2.72 17.57
C TYR A 182 -9.84 1.72 16.48
N TYR A 183 -10.57 2.18 15.48
CA TYR A 183 -10.78 1.45 14.24
C TYR A 183 -10.62 2.36 13.03
N ALA A 184 -10.35 1.78 11.87
CA ALA A 184 -10.48 2.43 10.59
C ALA A 184 -11.17 1.48 9.63
N ARG A 185 -12.39 1.82 9.21
CA ARG A 185 -13.14 1.13 8.17
C ARG A 185 -12.92 1.84 6.84
N VAL A 186 -12.48 1.06 5.84
CA VAL A 186 -12.20 1.57 4.49
C VAL A 186 -12.90 0.68 3.47
N ASP A 187 -13.60 1.29 2.52
CA ASP A 187 -14.13 0.58 1.36
C ASP A 187 -13.13 0.49 0.20
N PHE A 188 -13.45 -0.39 -0.74
CA PHE A 188 -12.60 -0.69 -1.89
C PHE A 188 -12.40 0.51 -2.82
N ASN A 189 -13.42 1.31 -3.06
CA ASN A 189 -13.32 2.48 -3.94
C ASN A 189 -12.36 3.52 -3.36
N THR A 190 -12.45 3.75 -2.07
CA THR A 190 -11.60 4.67 -1.33
C THR A 190 -10.17 4.16 -1.25
N PHE A 191 -9.98 2.86 -0.99
CA PHE A 191 -8.67 2.23 -1.04
C PHE A 191 -7.99 2.45 -2.40
N VAL A 192 -8.70 2.19 -3.51
CA VAL A 192 -8.16 2.37 -4.87
C VAL A 192 -7.74 3.82 -5.10
N ARG A 193 -8.63 4.78 -4.81
CA ARG A 193 -8.35 6.21 -4.98
C ARG A 193 -7.15 6.67 -4.16
N PHE A 194 -7.04 6.22 -2.91
CA PHE A 194 -5.92 6.58 -2.05
C PHE A 194 -4.60 6.01 -2.57
N VAL A 195 -4.59 4.75 -3.02
CA VAL A 195 -3.40 4.15 -3.62
C VAL A 195 -2.96 4.89 -4.89
N ASP A 196 -3.91 5.32 -5.72
CA ASP A 196 -3.59 6.11 -6.91
C ASP A 196 -3.05 7.51 -6.56
N GLU A 197 -3.58 8.17 -5.52
CA GLU A 197 -3.08 9.48 -5.04
C GLU A 197 -1.62 9.42 -4.59
N ILE A 198 -1.17 8.31 -3.98
CA ILE A 198 0.23 8.11 -3.59
C ILE A 198 1.11 7.57 -4.75
N GLY A 199 0.54 7.43 -5.95
CA GLY A 199 1.23 6.97 -7.15
C GLY A 199 1.49 5.46 -7.19
N GLY A 200 0.61 4.67 -6.58
CA GLY A 200 0.67 3.21 -6.54
C GLY A 200 1.54 2.66 -5.40
N VAL A 201 1.46 1.33 -5.20
CA VAL A 201 2.16 0.62 -4.12
C VAL A 201 3.22 -0.30 -4.70
N LYS A 202 4.45 -0.20 -4.20
CA LYS A 202 5.56 -1.07 -4.59
C LYS A 202 5.43 -2.41 -3.87
N ILE A 203 5.27 -3.50 -4.63
CA ILE A 203 5.12 -4.87 -4.13
C ILE A 203 6.17 -5.75 -4.80
N ASP A 204 6.81 -6.62 -4.01
CA ASP A 204 7.58 -7.75 -4.53
C ASP A 204 6.65 -8.95 -4.66
N VAL A 205 6.28 -9.27 -5.91
CA VAL A 205 5.35 -10.36 -6.19
C VAL A 205 6.11 -11.68 -6.15
N PRO A 206 5.75 -12.64 -5.28
CA PRO A 206 6.57 -13.82 -5.04
C PRO A 206 6.51 -14.85 -6.19
N GLU A 207 5.40 -14.90 -6.90
CA GLU A 207 5.13 -15.87 -7.96
C GLU A 207 4.14 -15.28 -8.97
N THR A 208 3.97 -15.93 -10.13
CA THR A 208 2.96 -15.51 -11.10
C THR A 208 1.57 -15.65 -10.50
N ILE A 209 0.83 -14.54 -10.40
CA ILE A 209 -0.52 -14.51 -9.82
C ILE A 209 -1.48 -13.88 -10.83
N THR A 210 -2.56 -14.58 -11.16
CA THR A 210 -3.67 -14.01 -11.91
C THR A 210 -4.72 -13.47 -10.95
N VAL A 211 -4.93 -12.16 -11.00
CA VAL A 211 -5.88 -11.42 -10.16
C VAL A 211 -7.11 -11.05 -10.98
N ASP A 212 -8.27 -11.03 -10.33
CA ASP A 212 -9.51 -10.49 -10.90
C ASP A 212 -9.65 -9.04 -10.43
N LEU A 213 -9.69 -8.10 -11.37
CA LEU A 213 -9.64 -6.67 -11.10
C LEU A 213 -10.88 -6.19 -10.34
N LEU A 214 -12.06 -6.52 -10.86
CA LEU A 214 -13.35 -6.05 -10.34
C LEU A 214 -14.18 -7.18 -9.73
N GLY A 215 -13.73 -8.43 -9.80
CA GLY A 215 -14.56 -9.58 -9.44
C GLY A 215 -15.60 -9.91 -10.52
N ASP A 216 -15.44 -9.36 -11.73
CA ASP A 216 -16.30 -9.54 -12.90
C ASP A 216 -15.68 -10.49 -13.94
N GLY A 217 -14.54 -11.10 -13.61
CA GLY A 217 -13.78 -11.97 -14.51
C GLY A 217 -12.73 -11.24 -15.34
N THR A 218 -12.59 -9.91 -15.22
CA THR A 218 -11.52 -9.16 -15.88
C THR A 218 -10.19 -9.46 -15.19
N GLN A 219 -9.38 -10.30 -15.82
CA GLN A 219 -8.15 -10.81 -15.23
C GLN A 219 -6.91 -10.05 -15.64
N LYS A 220 -5.97 -9.92 -14.70
CA LYS A 220 -4.60 -9.46 -14.95
C LYS A 220 -3.60 -10.42 -14.35
N THR A 221 -2.60 -10.81 -15.12
CA THR A 221 -1.49 -11.64 -14.64
C THR A 221 -0.33 -10.74 -14.18
N LEU A 222 0.08 -10.93 -12.93
CA LEU A 222 1.25 -10.31 -12.32
C LEU A 222 2.41 -11.28 -12.42
N GLN A 223 3.59 -10.76 -12.79
CA GLN A 223 4.80 -11.56 -12.87
C GLN A 223 5.60 -11.46 -11.57
N PRO A 224 6.44 -12.47 -11.26
CA PRO A 224 7.33 -12.39 -10.10
C PRO A 224 8.26 -11.19 -10.16
N GLY A 225 8.55 -10.61 -9.00
CA GLY A 225 9.47 -9.51 -8.80
C GLY A 225 8.81 -8.19 -8.40
N VAL A 226 9.65 -7.16 -8.30
CA VAL A 226 9.27 -5.84 -7.80
C VAL A 226 8.50 -5.07 -8.87
N GLN A 227 7.27 -4.69 -8.55
CA GLN A 227 6.39 -3.89 -9.42
C GLN A 227 5.60 -2.86 -8.62
N THR A 228 5.29 -1.72 -9.24
CA THR A 228 4.41 -0.71 -8.64
C THR A 228 2.99 -0.96 -9.14
N LEU A 229 2.09 -1.27 -8.20
CA LEU A 229 0.70 -1.58 -8.47
C LEU A 229 -0.16 -0.31 -8.33
N PRO A 230 -0.86 0.13 -9.39
CA PRO A 230 -1.99 1.05 -9.31
C PRO A 230 -3.09 0.52 -8.39
N GLY A 231 -3.99 1.38 -7.93
CA GLY A 231 -4.98 1.09 -6.90
C GLY A 231 -5.86 -0.12 -7.21
N GLU A 232 -6.40 -0.20 -8.42
CA GLU A 232 -7.23 -1.32 -8.85
C GLU A 232 -6.47 -2.65 -8.77
N ILE A 233 -5.20 -2.65 -9.20
CA ILE A 233 -4.35 -3.84 -9.22
C ILE A 233 -3.89 -4.21 -7.81
N ALA A 234 -3.59 -3.21 -6.96
CA ALA A 234 -3.25 -3.42 -5.56
C ALA A 234 -4.44 -4.03 -4.79
N LEU A 235 -5.66 -3.58 -5.07
CA LEU A 235 -6.88 -4.14 -4.49
C LEU A 235 -7.08 -5.58 -4.95
N ALA A 236 -6.98 -5.82 -6.25
CA ALA A 236 -7.10 -7.15 -6.84
C ALA A 236 -6.06 -8.13 -6.25
N TYR A 237 -4.83 -7.66 -6.07
CA TYR A 237 -3.75 -8.40 -5.42
C TYR A 237 -4.10 -8.75 -3.95
N ALA A 238 -4.58 -7.78 -3.17
CA ALA A 238 -4.98 -7.99 -1.78
C ALA A 238 -6.20 -8.92 -1.62
N ARG A 239 -7.03 -9.08 -2.66
CA ARG A 239 -8.23 -9.93 -2.67
C ARG A 239 -7.99 -11.32 -3.25
N ALA A 240 -6.89 -11.54 -3.95
CA ALA A 240 -6.62 -12.79 -4.67
C ALA A 240 -6.60 -14.01 -3.73
N ARG A 241 -7.40 -15.03 -4.09
CA ARG A 241 -7.56 -16.31 -3.36
C ARG A 241 -6.95 -17.52 -4.06
N ASN A 242 -6.49 -17.36 -5.30
CA ASN A 242 -6.18 -18.46 -6.23
C ASN A 242 -4.83 -19.15 -5.98
N THR A 243 -4.32 -19.13 -4.75
CA THR A 243 -3.05 -19.78 -4.36
C THR A 243 -3.27 -20.86 -3.30
N ALA A 244 -2.33 -21.79 -3.17
CA ALA A 244 -2.49 -23.01 -2.37
C ALA A 244 -2.78 -22.78 -0.87
N GLY A 245 -2.42 -21.62 -0.31
CA GLY A 245 -2.70 -21.20 1.08
C GLY A 245 -3.85 -20.18 1.22
N SER A 246 -4.70 -20.06 0.20
CA SER A 246 -5.84 -19.14 -0.04
C SER A 246 -6.07 -18.00 0.98
N ASP A 247 -6.44 -18.28 2.23
CA ASP A 247 -6.74 -17.25 3.24
C ASP A 247 -5.51 -16.70 3.97
N PHE A 248 -4.50 -17.54 4.26
CA PHE A 248 -3.21 -17.10 4.82
C PHE A 248 -2.43 -16.27 3.82
N ASP A 249 -2.44 -16.68 2.56
CA ASP A 249 -1.79 -15.94 1.49
C ASP A 249 -2.47 -14.59 1.27
N ARG A 250 -3.81 -14.55 1.32
CA ARG A 250 -4.57 -13.29 1.27
C ARG A 250 -4.18 -12.35 2.42
N ALA A 251 -4.11 -12.87 3.65
CA ALA A 251 -3.70 -12.10 4.81
C ALA A 251 -2.28 -11.52 4.64
N ARG A 252 -1.32 -12.33 4.18
CA ARG A 252 0.05 -11.89 3.87
C ARG A 252 0.08 -10.80 2.80
N ARG A 253 -0.70 -10.93 1.72
CA ARG A 253 -0.79 -9.89 0.68
C ARG A 253 -1.36 -8.58 1.19
N GLN A 254 -2.39 -8.64 2.05
CA GLN A 254 -2.94 -7.45 2.70
C GLN A 254 -1.89 -6.74 3.57
N GLN A 255 -1.08 -7.50 4.31
CA GLN A 255 0.04 -6.96 5.09
C GLN A 255 1.13 -6.36 4.18
N GLN A 256 1.50 -7.03 3.09
CA GLN A 256 2.45 -6.52 2.09
C GLN A 256 1.96 -5.20 1.48
N VAL A 257 0.67 -5.09 1.19
CA VAL A 257 0.06 -3.85 0.68
C VAL A 257 0.15 -2.72 1.70
N LEU A 258 -0.18 -2.96 2.98
CA LEU A 258 -0.05 -1.95 4.03
C LEU A 258 1.41 -1.48 4.21
N LEU A 259 2.35 -2.42 4.20
CA LEU A 259 3.79 -2.08 4.27
C LEU A 259 4.25 -1.33 3.03
N GLY A 260 3.78 -1.69 1.84
CA GLY A 260 4.10 -1.01 0.59
C GLY A 260 3.53 0.41 0.53
N ILE A 261 2.32 0.65 1.09
CA ILE A 261 1.76 2.01 1.24
C ILE A 261 2.68 2.85 2.13
N ARG A 262 3.06 2.32 3.29
CA ARG A 262 3.99 3.00 4.20
C ARG A 262 5.29 3.33 3.51
N GLU A 263 5.90 2.34 2.85
CA GLU A 263 7.18 2.51 2.16
C GLU A 263 7.09 3.56 1.05
N ARG A 264 5.99 3.59 0.29
CA ARG A 264 5.74 4.59 -0.75
C ARG A 264 5.71 6.00 -0.17
N ILE A 265 4.98 6.19 0.93
CA ILE A 265 4.84 7.49 1.60
C ILE A 265 6.21 7.99 2.11
N ILE A 266 7.01 7.10 2.69
CA ILE A 266 8.33 7.44 3.25
C ILE A 266 9.36 7.70 2.14
N SER A 267 9.47 6.79 1.17
CA SER A 267 10.46 6.85 0.08
C SER A 267 10.34 8.12 -0.78
N PHE A 268 9.14 8.66 -0.92
CA PHE A 268 8.87 9.87 -1.73
C PHE A 268 8.61 11.12 -0.88
N ASP A 269 8.82 11.03 0.44
CA ASP A 269 8.50 12.09 1.42
C ASP A 269 7.12 12.72 1.19
N LEU A 270 6.11 11.88 0.96
CA LEU A 270 4.75 12.33 0.66
C LEU A 270 4.03 12.83 1.91
N LEU A 271 4.51 12.50 3.11
CA LEU A 271 3.79 12.77 4.36
C LEU A 271 3.44 14.26 4.56
N PRO A 272 4.34 15.23 4.39
CA PRO A 272 3.99 16.65 4.53
C PRO A 272 2.89 17.09 3.56
N THR A 273 2.97 16.63 2.30
CA THR A 273 1.99 16.91 1.26
C THR A 273 0.63 16.27 1.56
N LEU A 274 0.62 15.03 2.04
CA LEU A 274 -0.59 14.32 2.45
C LEU A 274 -1.26 15.01 3.65
N VAL A 275 -0.49 15.44 4.65
CA VAL A 275 -1.01 16.21 5.79
C VAL A 275 -1.62 17.52 5.33
N GLN A 276 -0.97 18.24 4.42
CA GLN A 276 -1.49 19.49 3.87
C GLN A 276 -2.78 19.29 3.06
N ARG A 277 -2.86 18.21 2.27
CA ARG A 277 -4.03 17.88 1.43
C ARG A 277 -5.12 17.11 2.18
N ALA A 278 -4.87 16.70 3.42
CA ALA A 278 -5.77 15.79 4.14
C ALA A 278 -7.22 16.28 4.26
N PRO A 279 -7.54 17.58 4.47
CA PRO A 279 -8.92 18.05 4.44
C PRO A 279 -9.64 17.78 3.12
N TYR A 280 -8.93 17.98 2.00
CA TYR A 280 -9.47 17.72 0.66
C TYR A 280 -9.59 16.22 0.39
N LEU A 281 -8.57 15.43 0.71
CA LEU A 281 -8.59 13.98 0.54
C LEU A 281 -9.71 13.35 1.38
N TYR A 282 -9.87 13.77 2.63
CA TYR A 282 -10.97 13.33 3.47
C TYR A 282 -12.31 13.73 2.88
N TYR A 283 -12.51 14.99 2.46
CA TYR A 283 -13.75 15.42 1.83
C TYR A 283 -14.14 14.57 0.61
N GLN A 284 -13.16 14.14 -0.19
CA GLN A 284 -13.38 13.27 -1.35
C GLN A 284 -13.67 11.80 -1.00
N MET A 285 -13.20 11.34 0.16
CA MET A 285 -13.20 9.93 0.55
C MET A 285 -14.09 9.62 1.77
N GLN A 286 -14.73 10.64 2.36
CA GLN A 286 -15.46 10.54 3.62
C GLN A 286 -16.62 9.52 3.58
N GLU A 287 -17.22 9.25 2.43
CA GLU A 287 -18.28 8.24 2.31
C GLU A 287 -17.74 6.80 2.51
N GLY A 288 -16.47 6.59 2.18
CA GLY A 288 -15.83 5.28 2.22
C GLY A 288 -14.79 5.11 3.30
N VAL A 289 -14.54 6.13 4.13
CA VAL A 289 -13.76 6.05 5.37
C VAL A 289 -14.67 6.30 6.57
N ASP A 290 -14.58 5.43 7.57
CA ASP A 290 -15.19 5.66 8.87
C ASP A 290 -14.20 5.29 9.97
N THR A 291 -13.92 6.21 10.89
CA THR A 291 -12.93 6.00 11.96
C THR A 291 -13.23 6.85 13.17
N ASN A 292 -13.01 6.29 14.37
CA ASN A 292 -13.03 7.05 15.62
C ASN A 292 -11.73 7.80 15.92
N LEU A 293 -10.81 7.93 14.97
CA LEU A 293 -9.64 8.79 15.11
C LEU A 293 -10.00 10.24 14.81
N THR A 294 -9.44 11.17 15.58
CA THR A 294 -9.45 12.59 15.22
C THR A 294 -8.40 12.89 14.17
N PHE A 295 -8.54 14.00 13.45
CA PHE A 295 -7.54 14.43 12.48
C PHE A 295 -6.15 14.60 13.11
N ASP A 296 -6.06 15.22 14.29
CA ASP A 296 -4.79 15.37 15.03
C ASP A 296 -4.15 14.01 15.36
N TYR A 297 -4.95 13.02 15.78
CA TYR A 297 -4.44 11.68 16.08
C TYR A 297 -3.96 10.95 14.84
N LEU A 298 -4.65 11.10 13.70
CA LEU A 298 -4.19 10.56 12.43
C LEU A 298 -2.83 11.14 12.02
N VAL A 299 -2.66 12.46 12.14
CA VAL A 299 -1.39 13.13 11.82
C VAL A 299 -0.29 12.64 12.76
N LYS A 300 -0.52 12.62 14.07
CA LYS A 300 0.45 12.12 15.07
C LYS A 300 0.84 10.67 14.81
N LEU A 301 -0.15 9.81 14.53
CA LEU A 301 0.09 8.41 14.19
C LEU A 301 0.92 8.26 12.91
N ALA A 302 0.64 9.06 11.88
CA ALA A 302 1.38 9.00 10.63
C ALA A 302 2.85 9.40 10.80
N TRP A 303 3.13 10.43 11.61
CA TRP A 303 4.50 10.79 11.99
C TRP A 303 5.18 9.69 12.81
N LEU A 304 4.48 9.11 13.78
CA LEU A 304 5.03 8.00 14.57
C LEU A 304 5.37 6.79 13.68
N LEU A 305 4.48 6.41 12.77
CA LEU A 305 4.71 5.29 11.84
C LEU A 305 5.84 5.57 10.85
N LYS A 306 6.09 6.84 10.47
CA LYS A 306 7.25 7.25 9.68
C LYS A 306 8.56 6.96 10.43
N ASP A 307 8.57 7.18 11.74
CA ASP A 307 9.77 7.08 12.58
C ASP A 307 10.09 5.66 13.08
N ILE A 308 9.19 4.69 12.90
CA ILE A 308 9.41 3.29 13.29
C ILE A 308 10.28 2.58 12.22
N PRO A 309 11.45 2.02 12.55
CA PRO A 309 12.24 1.25 11.59
C PRO A 309 11.48 0.03 11.07
N SER A 310 11.65 -0.34 9.80
CA SER A 310 10.92 -1.47 9.19
C SER A 310 11.22 -2.81 9.88
N GLU A 311 12.42 -2.98 10.42
CA GLU A 311 12.85 -4.12 11.22
C GLU A 311 12.12 -4.24 12.58
N ASN A 312 11.53 -3.15 13.08
CA ASN A 312 10.74 -3.11 14.30
C ASN A 312 9.23 -3.30 14.02
N ILE A 313 8.86 -3.65 12.78
CA ILE A 313 7.48 -3.93 12.40
C ILE A 313 7.31 -5.45 12.27
N HIS A 314 6.61 -6.03 13.23
CA HIS A 314 6.30 -7.45 13.26
C HIS A 314 4.94 -7.70 12.63
N HIS A 315 4.79 -8.83 11.93
CA HIS A 315 3.53 -9.21 11.32
C HIS A 315 3.21 -10.69 11.59
N GLY A 316 1.94 -11.00 11.77
CA GLY A 316 1.46 -12.34 12.05
C GLY A 316 0.07 -12.58 11.49
N VAL A 317 -0.29 -13.84 11.31
CA VAL A 317 -1.63 -14.26 10.90
C VAL A 317 -2.09 -15.31 11.90
N ILE A 318 -3.29 -15.14 12.47
CA ILE A 318 -3.88 -16.17 13.32
C ILE A 318 -4.20 -17.38 12.44
N GLY A 319 -3.73 -18.57 12.83
CA GLY A 319 -3.86 -19.82 12.08
C GLY A 319 -3.90 -21.04 12.97
#